data_AF-A0A2G4K8H3-F1
#
_entry.id   AF-A0A2G4K8H3-F1
#
_cell.length_a   1.000
_cell.length_b   1.000
_cell.length_c   1.000
_cell.angle_alpha   90.00
_cell.angle_beta   90.00
_cell.angle_gamma   90.00
#
_symmetry.space_group_name_H-M   'P 1'
#
loop_
_entity.id
_entity.type
_entity.pdbx_description
1 polymer ?
#
loop_
_entity_poly.entity_id
_entity_poly.type
_entity_poly.pdbx_seq_one_letter_code
_entity_poly.pdbx_strand_id
1 'polypeptide(L)' 'MASFTLRPTDRREFDSLLGGIVQQFPDARVEAAHNDTWQSYRVDVSCADPAAGPLIAWLIDTHGDCPRT' A
#
# COMPACT_ATOMS: atom_id res chain seq x y z
N MET A 1 12.57 -10.10 -0.11
CA MET A 1 11.15 -9.98 0.30
C MET A 1 11.02 -8.65 1.00
N ALA A 2 10.05 -7.84 0.63
CA ALA A 2 9.82 -6.54 1.28
C ALA A 2 8.37 -6.44 1.76
N SER A 3 8.19 -5.83 2.93
CA SER A 3 6.90 -5.64 3.59
C SER A 3 6.77 -4.20 4.06
N PHE A 4 5.62 -3.58 3.80
CA PHE A 4 5.36 -2.19 4.17
C PHE A 4 3.95 -2.03 4.72
N THR A 5 3.81 -1.16 5.71
CA THR A 5 2.53 -0.69 6.20
C THR A 5 2.29 0.74 5.75
N LEU A 6 1.17 0.99 5.09
CA LEU A 6 0.72 2.29 4.60
C LEU A 6 -0.51 2.72 5.39
N ARG A 7 -0.65 4.03 5.66
CA ARG A 7 -1.79 4.59 6.38
C ARG A 7 -2.50 5.71 5.60
N PRO A 8 -3.28 5.39 4.55
CA PRO A 8 -4.10 6.37 3.85
C PRO A 8 -5.02 7.13 4.81
N THR A 9 -5.15 8.42 4.56
CA THR A 9 -5.92 9.32 5.44
C THR A 9 -7.41 9.36 5.08
N ASP A 10 -7.77 8.93 3.88
CA ASP A 10 -9.16 8.85 3.44
C ASP A 10 -9.47 7.60 2.60
N ARG A 11 -10.77 7.33 2.44
CA ARG A 11 -11.31 6.14 1.74
C ARG A 11 -10.90 6.10 0.26
N ARG A 12 -10.85 7.25 -0.41
CA ARG A 12 -10.56 7.34 -1.84
C ARG A 12 -9.07 7.11 -2.11
N GLU A 13 -8.21 7.67 -1.26
CA GLU A 13 -6.77 7.39 -1.28
C GLU A 13 -6.51 5.90 -1.08
N PHE A 14 -7.19 5.28 -0.11
CA PHE A 14 -7.10 3.84 0.13
C PHE A 14 -7.57 2.99 -1.06
N ASP A 15 -8.72 3.29 -1.66
CA ASP A 15 -9.23 2.56 -2.83
C ASP A 15 -8.30 2.69 -4.04
N SER A 16 -7.78 3.90 -4.28
CA SER A 16 -6.83 4.15 -5.36
C SER A 16 -5.53 3.38 -5.14
N LEU A 17 -5.04 3.35 -3.91
CA LEU A 17 -3.82 2.64 -3.53
C LEU A 17 -3.98 1.12 -3.74
N LEU A 18 -5.07 0.53 -3.24
CA LEU A 18 -5.37 -0.89 -3.42
C LEU A 18 -5.50 -1.26 -4.90
N GLY A 19 -6.24 -0.46 -5.67
CA GLY A 19 -6.39 -0.66 -7.11
C GLY A 19 -5.05 -0.59 -7.85
N GLY A 20 -4.23 0.41 -7.54
CA GLY A 20 -2.91 0.59 -8.15
C GLY A 20 -1.94 -0.53 -7.83
N ILE A 21 -1.88 -0.99 -6.56
CA ILE A 21 -1.02 -2.10 -6.16
C ILE A 21 -1.43 -3.39 -6.88
N VAL A 22 -2.72 -3.73 -6.88
CA VAL A 22 -3.20 -4.97 -7.52
C VAL A 22 -3.00 -4.93 -9.04
N GLN A 23 -3.15 -3.77 -9.67
CA GLN A 23 -2.96 -3.61 -11.12
C GLN A 23 -1.48 -3.71 -11.52
N GLN A 24 -0.59 -3.05 -10.78
CA GLN A 24 0.83 -2.97 -11.13
C GLN A 24 1.64 -4.17 -10.61
N PHE A 25 1.21 -4.77 -9.51
CA PHE A 25 1.86 -5.88 -8.82
C PHE A 25 0.84 -6.98 -8.48
N PRO A 26 0.32 -7.72 -9.48
CA PRO A 26 -0.72 -8.73 -9.27
C PRO A 26 -0.30 -9.88 -8.35
N ASP A 27 1.00 -10.12 -8.21
CA ASP A 27 1.57 -11.13 -7.32
C ASP A 27 1.84 -10.60 -5.90
N ALA A 28 1.63 -9.31 -5.63
CA ALA A 28 1.75 -8.74 -4.30
C ALA A 28 0.65 -9.27 -3.39
N ARG A 29 1.00 -9.68 -2.18
CA ARG A 29 0.00 -9.95 -1.16
C ARG A 29 -0.35 -8.65 -0.46
N VAL A 30 -1.63 -8.29 -0.52
CA VAL A 30 -2.17 -7.09 0.09
C VAL A 30 -3.18 -7.48 1.16
N GLU A 31 -2.98 -7.00 2.37
CA GLU A 31 -3.93 -7.09 3.47
C GLU A 31 -4.36 -5.68 3.84
N ALA A 32 -5.65 -5.50 4.13
CA ALA A 32 -6.19 -4.19 4.44
C ALA A 32 -7.11 -4.24 5.64
N ALA A 33 -6.97 -3.27 6.53
CA ALA A 33 -7.77 -3.13 7.73
C ALA A 33 -8.25 -1.69 7.91
N HIS A 34 -9.52 -1.51 8.25
CA HIS A 34 -10.05 -0.22 8.67
C HIS A 34 -10.03 -0.12 10.19
N ASN A 35 -9.60 1.03 10.70
CA ASN A 35 -9.59 1.33 12.13
C ASN A 35 -10.65 2.39 12.43
N ASP A 36 -11.78 1.94 12.96
CA ASP A 36 -12.94 2.79 13.26
C ASP A 36 -12.65 3.83 14.35
N THR A 37 -11.73 3.54 15.28
CA THR A 37 -11.36 4.44 16.39
C THR A 37 -10.61 5.67 15.90
N TRP A 38 -9.76 5.51 14.89
CA TRP A 38 -8.91 6.59 14.36
C TRP A 38 -9.33 7.04 12.96
N GLN A 39 -10.43 6.49 12.44
CA GLN A 39 -10.90 6.68 11.06
C GLN A 39 -9.77 6.56 10.02
N SER A 40 -8.92 5.55 10.20
CA SER A 40 -7.74 5.35 9.35
C SER A 40 -7.80 4.01 8.65
N TYR A 41 -7.18 3.95 7.49
CA TYR A 41 -7.01 2.72 6.74
C TYR A 41 -5.57 2.27 6.89
N ARG A 42 -5.36 0.97 7.06
CA ARG A 42 -4.06 0.33 7.07
C ARG A 42 -3.99 -0.62 5.89
N VAL A 43 -2.91 -0.54 5.12
CA VAL A 43 -2.60 -1.49 4.04
C VAL A 43 -1.24 -2.09 4.33
N ASP A 44 -1.18 -3.41 4.46
CA ASP A 44 0.04 -4.19 4.55
C ASP A 44 0.29 -4.87 3.20
N VAL A 45 1.43 -4.57 2.58
CA VAL A 45 1.81 -5.11 1.28
C VAL A 45 3.07 -5.94 1.43
N SER A 46 3.10 -7.14 0.88
CA SER A 46 4.31 -7.95 0.78
C SER A 46 4.54 -8.46 -0.64
N CYS A 47 5.79 -8.36 -1.09
CA CYS A 47 6.22 -8.80 -2.41
C CYS A 47 7.47 -9.69 -2.31
N ALA A 48 7.52 -10.73 -3.14
CA ALA A 48 8.74 -11.50 -3.37
C ALA A 48 9.74 -10.69 -4.22
N ASP A 49 11.03 -10.96 -4.07
CA ASP A 49 12.03 -10.40 -5.00
C ASP A 49 11.84 -11.01 -6.40
N PRO A 50 12.02 -10.24 -7.49
CA PRO A 50 12.59 -8.88 -7.55
C PRO A 50 11.56 -7.73 -7.51
N ALA A 51 10.27 -8.01 -7.34
CA ALA A 51 9.20 -6.99 -7.42
C ALA A 51 9.22 -5.96 -6.27
N ALA A 52 9.92 -6.28 -5.17
CA ALA A 52 10.08 -5.40 -4.01
C ALA A 52 10.63 -4.00 -4.35
N GLY A 53 11.71 -3.91 -5.15
CA GLY A 53 12.30 -2.63 -5.55
C GLY A 53 11.34 -1.76 -6.37
N PRO A 54 10.77 -2.28 -7.46
CA PRO A 54 9.74 -1.59 -8.24
C PRO A 54 8.51 -1.14 -7.44
N LEU A 55 8.04 -1.95 -6.49
CA LEU A 55 6.92 -1.59 -5.60
C LEU A 55 7.26 -0.37 -4.75
N ILE A 56 8.44 -0.33 -4.16
CA ILE A 56 8.90 0.80 -3.35
C ILE A 56 8.99 2.07 -4.21
N ALA A 57 9.58 1.96 -5.39
CA ALA A 57 9.72 3.10 -6.31
C ALA A 57 8.34 3.65 -6.72
N TRP A 58 7.39 2.77 -7.07
CA TRP A 58 6.03 3.15 -7.43
C TRP A 58 5.29 3.82 -6.25
N LEU A 59 5.41 3.27 -5.04
CA LEU A 59 4.80 3.86 -3.84
C LEU A 59 5.38 5.25 -3.52
N ILE A 60 6.68 5.47 -3.74
CA ILE A 60 7.31 6.78 -3.56
C ILE A 60 6.80 7.78 -4.60
N ASP A 61 6.68 7.36 -5.86
CA ASP A 61 6.29 8.24 -6.96
C ASP A 61 4.79 8.60 -6.93
N THR A 62 3.91 7.62 -6.65
CA THR A 62 2.46 7.79 -6.74
C THR A 62 1.79 8.11 -5.39
N HIS A 63 2.38 7.64 -4.29
CA HIS A 63 1.80 7.73 -2.94
C HIS A 63 2.87 8.14 -1.89
N GLY A 64 3.77 9.05 -2.28
CA GLY A 64 4.87 9.52 -1.42
C GLY A 64 4.40 10.19 -0.13
N ASP A 65 3.22 10.82 -0.17
CA ASP A 65 2.62 11.52 0.96
C ASP A 65 1.89 10.58 1.94
N CYS A 66 1.70 9.31 1.54
CA CYS A 66 1.01 8.33 2.36
C CYS A 66 1.91 7.93 3.54
N PRO A 67 1.49 8.16 4.80
CA PRO A 67 2.30 7.87 5.97
C PRO A 67 2.71 6.39 6.03
N ARG A 68 4.00 6.15 6.27
CA ARG A 68 4.59 4.81 6.42
C ARG A 68 5.05 4.62 7.85
N THR A 69 4.78 3.45 8.43
CA THR A 69 5.21 3.11 9.80
C THR A 69 5.81 1.73 9.86
#